data_AF-A0A7J8U0Y6-F1
#
_entry.id   AF-A0A7J8U0Y6-F1
#
_cell.length_a   1.000
_cell.length_b   1.000
_cell.length_c   1.000
_cell.angle_alpha   90.00
_cell.angle_beta   90.00
_cell.angle_gamma   90.00
#
_symmetry.space_group_name_H-M   'P 1'
#
loop_
_entity.id
_entity.type
_entity.pdbx_description
1 polymer ?
#
loop_
_entity_poly.entity_id
_entity_poly.type
_entity_poly.pdbx_seq_one_letter_code
_entity_poly.pdbx_strand_id
1 'polypeptide(L)'
;EEEKWVPVTKLGRLVKAGKITSLEQIYLHSLPIKEYQIIDQLVGPSLKDEVMKITPVQKQTRAGQRTRFKAFVVVGDGNGHVGLGVKCSKEVATAIRGAIILAKLSVIPVRRGYWGNKIGKPHTVPCKVTGKCGSVTVRMVPAPRGAGIVAARVPKKVLQFAGIEDVFTSSRGSTKTLGNFVKATFECLLKTYGFLTPDFWRETRFTRSPFQEYTDLLGKPSKTLVLEDVERVDI
;
A
#
# COMPACT_ATOMS: atom_id res chain seq x y z
N GLU A 1 -0.75 -22.82 15.84
CA GLU A 1 0.01 -21.72 16.44
C GLU A 1 0.54 -20.84 15.33
N GLU A 2 0.33 -19.52 15.39
CA GLU A 2 1.00 -18.62 14.47
C GLU A 2 2.49 -18.57 14.84
N GLU A 3 3.35 -18.82 13.85
CA GLU A 3 4.79 -18.83 14.05
C GLU A 3 5.26 -17.43 14.47
N LYS A 4 5.93 -17.33 15.63
CA LYS A 4 6.39 -16.05 16.20
C LYS A 4 7.36 -15.37 15.22
N TRP A 5 7.04 -14.15 14.79
CA TRP A 5 7.86 -13.43 13.81
C TRP A 5 9.25 -13.07 14.36
N VAL A 6 10.30 -13.51 13.64
CA VAL A 6 11.70 -13.14 13.87
C VAL A 6 12.14 -12.16 12.76
N PRO A 7 12.40 -10.89 13.08
CA PRO A 7 12.77 -9.90 12.08
C PRO A 7 14.20 -10.10 11.59
N VAL A 8 14.37 -10.17 10.27
CA VAL A 8 15.68 -10.31 9.63
C VAL A 8 16.22 -8.94 9.22
N THR A 9 15.33 -8.04 8.83
CA THR A 9 15.70 -6.69 8.39
C THR A 9 15.98 -5.72 9.54
N LYS A 10 16.84 -4.72 9.32
CA LYS A 10 17.06 -3.61 10.28
C LYS A 10 15.76 -2.93 10.66
N LEU A 11 14.90 -2.68 9.67
CA LEU A 11 13.61 -2.04 9.87
C LEU A 11 12.64 -2.92 10.67
N GLY A 12 12.58 -4.23 10.36
CA GLY A 12 11.79 -5.18 11.14
C GLY A 12 12.22 -5.25 12.60
N ARG A 13 13.53 -5.18 12.90
CA ARG A 13 14.04 -5.13 14.28
C ARG A 13 13.59 -3.87 15.01
N LEU A 14 13.66 -2.70 14.35
CA LEU A 14 13.22 -1.44 14.95
C LEU A 14 11.72 -1.41 15.21
N VAL A 15 10.92 -1.97 14.31
CA VAL A 15 9.46 -2.07 14.47
C VAL A 15 9.12 -3.03 15.60
N LYS A 16 9.74 -4.22 15.65
CA LYS A 16 9.54 -5.18 16.73
C LYS A 16 9.96 -4.62 18.10
N ALA A 17 11.05 -3.86 18.14
CA ALA A 17 11.53 -3.18 19.35
C ALA A 17 10.70 -1.94 19.75
N GLY A 18 9.63 -1.60 19.01
CA GLY A 18 8.77 -0.46 19.28
C GLY A 18 9.43 0.91 19.06
N LYS A 19 10.54 0.98 18.33
CA LYS A 19 11.25 2.24 18.04
C LYS A 19 10.64 3.01 16.88
N ILE A 20 10.10 2.29 15.90
CA ILE A 20 9.28 2.84 14.82
C ILE A 20 7.83 2.50 15.14
N THR A 21 7.02 3.52 15.41
CA THR A 21 5.62 3.35 15.82
C THR A 21 4.63 3.61 14.69
N SER A 22 5.06 4.26 13.61
CA SER A 22 4.17 4.71 12.54
C SER A 22 4.77 4.51 11.14
N LEU A 23 3.90 4.30 10.14
CA LEU A 23 4.32 4.14 8.74
C LEU A 23 4.89 5.44 8.15
N GLU A 24 4.44 6.58 8.64
CA GLU A 24 4.87 7.90 8.15
C GLU A 24 6.37 8.11 8.36
N GLN A 25 6.94 7.60 9.46
CA GLN A 25 8.39 7.63 9.69
C GLN A 25 9.15 6.86 8.61
N ILE A 26 8.60 5.75 8.13
CA ILE A 26 9.19 4.92 7.09
C ILE A 26 9.10 5.63 5.74
N TYR A 27 7.94 6.21 5.43
CA TYR A 27 7.71 6.94 4.18
C TYR A 27 8.54 8.21 4.08
N LEU A 28 8.68 8.97 5.16
CA LEU A 28 9.45 10.21 5.20
C LEU A 28 10.90 9.99 4.74
N HIS A 29 11.50 8.88 5.17
CA HIS A 29 12.88 8.53 4.83
C HIS A 29 12.99 7.56 3.63
N SER A 30 11.87 7.28 2.94
CA SER A 30 11.81 6.39 1.77
C SER A 30 12.46 5.02 2.02
N LEU A 31 12.28 4.46 3.22
CA LEU A 31 12.89 3.18 3.59
C LEU A 31 12.08 2.02 2.99
N PRO A 32 12.73 1.05 2.30
CA PRO A 32 12.01 -0.04 1.65
C PRO A 32 11.51 -1.07 2.66
N ILE A 33 10.21 -1.36 2.65
CA ILE A 33 9.58 -2.43 3.42
C ILE A 33 9.80 -3.75 2.68
N LYS A 34 10.47 -4.71 3.34
CA LYS A 34 10.78 -6.04 2.75
C LYS A 34 10.10 -7.21 3.46
N GLU A 35 9.52 -6.99 4.63
CA GLU A 35 8.79 -7.98 5.41
C GLU A 35 7.35 -7.48 5.58
N TYR A 36 6.34 -8.29 5.30
CA TYR A 36 4.95 -7.85 5.36
C TYR A 36 4.48 -7.68 6.81
N GLN A 37 5.11 -8.40 7.74
CA GLN A 37 4.84 -8.36 9.18
C GLN A 37 5.07 -6.97 9.79
N ILE A 38 5.93 -6.15 9.17
CA ILE A 38 6.12 -4.75 9.55
C ILE A 38 4.78 -3.99 9.49
N ILE A 39 4.00 -4.21 8.44
CA ILE A 39 2.73 -3.51 8.24
C ILE A 39 1.65 -4.11 9.14
N ASP A 40 1.71 -5.42 9.39
CA ASP A 40 0.80 -6.08 10.32
C ASP A 40 0.98 -5.57 11.76
N GLN A 41 2.21 -5.30 12.18
CA GLN A 41 2.49 -4.72 13.49
C GLN A 41 2.07 -3.24 13.59
N LEU A 42 2.23 -2.46 12.51
CA LEU A 42 1.95 -1.02 12.53
C LEU A 42 0.47 -0.68 12.29
N VAL A 43 -0.24 -1.46 11.45
CA VAL A 43 -1.60 -1.12 10.95
C VAL A 43 -2.58 -2.30 11.04
N GLY A 44 -2.13 -3.47 11.49
CA GLY A 44 -2.86 -4.75 11.44
C GLY A 44 -4.36 -4.72 11.77
N PRO A 45 -4.81 -4.04 12.84
CA PRO A 45 -6.23 -4.03 13.22
C PRO A 45 -7.16 -3.32 12.22
N SER A 46 -6.66 -2.30 11.52
CA SER A 46 -7.43 -1.50 10.56
C SER A 46 -7.28 -1.96 9.11
N LEU A 47 -6.29 -2.82 8.85
CA LEU A 47 -5.94 -3.24 7.51
C LEU A 47 -6.98 -4.22 6.97
N LYS A 48 -7.60 -3.87 5.85
CA LYS A 48 -8.55 -4.74 5.13
C LYS A 48 -7.94 -5.17 3.81
N ASP A 49 -8.24 -6.39 3.37
CA ASP A 49 -7.87 -6.91 2.07
C ASP A 49 -9.11 -7.25 1.22
N GLU A 50 -9.02 -7.02 -0.08
CA GLU A 50 -10.06 -7.41 -1.03
C GLU A 50 -9.48 -7.96 -2.33
N VAL A 51 -10.01 -9.12 -2.73
CA VAL A 51 -9.68 -9.75 -4.00
C VAL A 51 -10.46 -9.06 -5.12
N MET A 52 -9.73 -8.37 -6.01
CA MET A 52 -10.33 -7.62 -7.11
C MET A 52 -10.72 -8.51 -8.29
N LYS A 53 -9.80 -9.39 -8.69
CA LYS A 53 -10.00 -10.33 -9.81
C LYS A 53 -9.05 -11.51 -9.71
N ILE A 54 -9.57 -12.68 -10.08
CA ILE A 54 -8.77 -13.88 -10.33
C ILE A 54 -8.91 -14.21 -11.83
N THR A 55 -7.78 -14.44 -12.50
CA THR A 55 -7.76 -14.80 -13.92
C THR A 55 -6.93 -16.08 -14.13
N PRO A 56 -7.46 -17.11 -14.79
CA PRO A 56 -6.63 -18.21 -15.26
C PRO A 56 -5.70 -17.73 -16.37
N VAL A 57 -4.44 -18.13 -16.30
CA VAL A 57 -3.42 -17.89 -17.33
C VAL A 57 -2.84 -19.23 -17.75
N GLN A 58 -2.69 -19.43 -19.04
CA GLN A 58 -2.30 -20.72 -19.62
C GLN A 58 -0.98 -20.59 -20.36
N LYS A 59 -0.07 -21.53 -20.15
CA LYS A 59 1.16 -21.69 -20.95
C LYS A 59 1.03 -22.99 -21.74
N GLN A 60 1.06 -22.89 -23.07
CA GLN A 60 1.12 -24.06 -23.94
C GLN A 60 2.46 -24.81 -23.74
N THR A 61 2.39 -26.13 -23.69
CA THR A 61 3.56 -27.02 -23.59
C THR A 61 3.47 -28.12 -24.65
N ARG A 62 4.53 -28.92 -24.82
CA ARG A 62 4.53 -30.04 -25.78
C ARG A 62 3.43 -31.07 -25.50
N ALA A 63 3.11 -31.30 -24.23
CA ALA A 63 2.06 -32.21 -23.79
C ALA A 63 0.91 -31.44 -23.12
N GLY A 64 0.15 -30.67 -23.92
CA GLY A 64 -1.05 -29.95 -23.46
C GLY A 64 -0.74 -28.58 -22.84
N GLN A 65 -1.58 -28.14 -21.89
CA GLN A 65 -1.56 -26.79 -21.34
C GLN A 65 -1.30 -26.78 -19.83
N ARG A 66 -0.39 -25.92 -19.40
CA ARG A 66 -0.15 -25.64 -17.97
C ARG A 66 -0.90 -24.40 -17.56
N THR A 67 -1.94 -24.58 -16.75
CA THR A 67 -2.75 -23.50 -16.16
C THR A 67 -2.13 -23.00 -14.86
N ARG A 68 -2.27 -21.70 -14.60
CA ARG A 68 -1.98 -21.03 -13.32
C ARG A 68 -3.03 -19.96 -13.08
N PHE A 69 -3.18 -19.51 -11.84
CA PHE A 69 -4.11 -18.46 -11.48
C PHE A 69 -3.35 -17.20 -11.08
N LYS A 70 -3.72 -16.09 -11.71
CA LYS A 70 -3.22 -14.76 -11.37
C LYS A 70 -4.29 -14.03 -10.56
N ALA A 71 -3.94 -13.62 -9.35
CA ALA A 71 -4.81 -12.88 -8.44
C ALA A 71 -4.34 -11.42 -8.34
N PHE A 72 -5.31 -10.51 -8.32
CA PHE A 72 -5.11 -9.09 -8.02
C PHE A 72 -5.80 -8.79 -6.68
N VAL A 73 -5.04 -8.30 -5.71
CA VAL A 73 -5.53 -8.01 -4.37
C VAL A 73 -5.16 -6.58 -4.01
N VAL A 74 -6.12 -5.87 -3.44
CA VAL A 74 -5.93 -4.53 -2.88
C VAL A 74 -5.96 -4.66 -1.36
N VAL A 75 -5.09 -3.92 -0.70
CA VAL A 75 -5.02 -3.84 0.76
C VAL A 75 -5.09 -2.37 1.13
N GLY A 76 -5.74 -2.01 2.24
CA GLY A 76 -5.74 -0.64 2.72
C GLY A 76 -6.49 -0.48 4.05
N ASP A 77 -6.28 0.66 4.69
CA ASP A 77 -6.79 0.97 6.03
C ASP A 77 -7.97 1.95 6.00
N GLY A 78 -8.32 2.50 4.83
CA GLY A 78 -9.34 3.54 4.71
C GLY A 78 -8.91 4.89 5.28
N ASN A 79 -7.65 5.06 5.68
CA ASN A 79 -7.11 6.29 6.26
C ASN A 79 -5.93 6.87 5.45
N GLY A 80 -5.84 6.53 4.17
CA GLY A 80 -4.81 7.05 3.29
C GLY A 80 -3.63 6.10 3.08
N HIS A 81 -3.75 4.82 3.42
CA HIS A 81 -2.77 3.79 3.05
C HIS A 81 -3.41 2.76 2.12
N VAL A 82 -2.78 2.53 0.96
CA VAL A 82 -3.23 1.52 -0.02
C VAL A 82 -2.07 0.75 -0.57
N GLY A 83 -2.21 -0.56 -0.68
CA GLY A 83 -1.29 -1.46 -1.35
C GLY A 83 -1.98 -2.22 -2.49
N LEU A 84 -1.21 -2.54 -3.53
CA LEU A 84 -1.67 -3.36 -4.65
C LEU A 84 -0.72 -4.53 -4.88
N GLY A 85 -1.24 -5.74 -4.77
CA GLY A 85 -0.50 -6.97 -4.96
C GLY A 85 -1.00 -7.77 -6.15
N VAL A 86 -0.07 -8.33 -6.91
CA VAL A 86 -0.36 -9.24 -8.02
C VAL A 86 0.55 -10.44 -7.95
N LYS A 87 -0.03 -11.63 -7.78
CA LYS A 87 0.74 -12.88 -7.77
C LYS A 87 0.09 -13.93 -8.65
N CYS A 88 0.93 -14.81 -9.20
CA CYS A 88 0.51 -15.96 -9.98
C CYS A 88 1.01 -17.24 -9.31
N SER A 89 0.15 -18.24 -9.15
CA SER A 89 0.50 -19.54 -8.56
C SER A 89 -0.30 -20.67 -9.20
N LYS A 90 0.07 -21.93 -8.94
CA LYS A 90 -0.65 -23.10 -9.49
C LYS A 90 -2.08 -23.19 -8.95
N GLU A 91 -2.23 -22.90 -7.66
CA GLU A 91 -3.51 -22.92 -6.96
C GLU A 91 -4.02 -21.50 -6.68
N VAL A 92 -5.34 -21.38 -6.54
CA VAL A 92 -6.00 -20.09 -6.29
C VAL A 92 -5.66 -19.56 -4.90
N ALA A 93 -5.77 -20.39 -3.86
CA ALA A 93 -5.54 -19.97 -2.48
C ALA A 93 -4.11 -19.46 -2.26
N THR A 94 -3.11 -20.15 -2.83
CA THR A 94 -1.70 -19.73 -2.73
C THR A 94 -1.42 -18.43 -3.50
N ALA A 95 -2.10 -18.23 -4.64
CA ALA A 95 -2.01 -16.97 -5.39
C ALA A 95 -2.58 -15.80 -4.58
N ILE A 96 -3.73 -15.98 -3.92
CA ILE A 96 -4.35 -14.94 -3.09
C ILE A 96 -3.47 -14.60 -1.90
N ARG A 97 -3.06 -15.60 -1.10
CA ARG A 97 -2.20 -15.37 0.09
C ARG A 97 -0.93 -14.60 -0.26
N GLY A 98 -0.26 -15.01 -1.34
CA GLY A 98 0.96 -14.32 -1.74
C GLY A 98 0.71 -12.98 -2.44
N ALA A 99 -0.48 -12.74 -3.02
CA ALA A 99 -0.87 -11.41 -3.51
C ALA A 99 -1.14 -10.45 -2.34
N ILE A 100 -1.75 -10.92 -1.24
CA ILE A 100 -1.92 -10.14 0.00
C ILE A 100 -0.55 -9.72 0.55
N ILE A 101 0.40 -10.66 0.66
CA ILE A 101 1.77 -10.36 1.11
C ILE A 101 2.42 -9.27 0.24
N LEU A 102 2.31 -9.41 -1.09
CA LEU A 102 2.89 -8.43 -2.00
C LEU A 102 2.17 -7.08 -1.94
N ALA A 103 0.86 -7.06 -1.69
CA ALA A 103 0.09 -5.83 -1.51
C ALA A 103 0.52 -5.09 -0.25
N LYS A 104 0.79 -5.80 0.86
CA LYS A 104 1.37 -5.22 2.06
C LYS A 104 2.74 -4.62 1.73
N LEU A 105 3.65 -5.36 1.11
CA LEU A 105 4.98 -4.83 0.75
C LEU A 105 4.95 -3.57 -0.15
N SER A 106 3.88 -3.36 -0.92
CA SER A 106 3.70 -2.23 -1.83
C SER A 106 2.74 -1.15 -1.31
N VAL A 107 2.50 -1.05 0.00
CA VAL A 107 1.63 0.00 0.56
C VAL A 107 2.24 1.38 0.36
N ILE A 108 1.45 2.29 -0.20
CA ILE A 108 1.79 3.69 -0.46
C ILE A 108 0.91 4.61 0.40
N PRO A 109 1.45 5.77 0.82
CA PRO A 109 0.64 6.83 1.39
C PRO A 109 -0.12 7.58 0.29
N VAL A 110 -1.36 7.96 0.56
CA VAL A 110 -2.24 8.70 -0.33
C VAL A 110 -2.53 10.07 0.26
N ARG A 111 -2.17 11.13 -0.46
CA ARG A 111 -2.47 12.50 -0.03
C ARG A 111 -3.94 12.80 -0.29
N ARG A 112 -4.67 13.15 0.77
CA ARG A 112 -6.06 13.65 0.69
C ARG A 112 -6.08 15.16 0.92
N GLY A 113 -7.08 15.82 0.37
CA GLY A 113 -7.27 17.26 0.43
C GLY A 113 -8.73 17.67 0.48
N TYR A 114 -8.96 18.92 0.10
CA TYR A 114 -10.27 19.56 0.07
C TYR A 114 -10.55 20.07 -1.35
N TRP A 115 -11.82 20.21 -1.70
CA TRP A 115 -12.22 20.77 -2.99
C TRP A 115 -12.10 22.30 -3.03
N GLY A 116 -12.50 22.96 -1.95
CA GLY A 116 -12.44 24.42 -1.77
C GLY A 116 -12.20 24.76 -0.31
N ASN A 117 -13.27 24.97 0.47
CA ASN A 117 -13.16 25.28 1.88
C ASN A 117 -12.56 24.11 2.68
N LYS A 118 -11.59 24.41 3.55
CA LYS A 118 -10.87 23.44 4.41
C LYS A 118 -11.69 23.13 5.66
N ILE A 119 -12.82 22.45 5.49
CA ILE A 119 -13.77 22.12 6.59
C ILE A 119 -13.67 20.65 6.97
N GLY A 120 -13.44 20.38 8.26
CA GLY A 120 -13.40 19.03 8.81
C GLY A 120 -12.18 18.23 8.35
N LYS A 121 -12.35 16.92 8.15
CA LYS A 121 -11.29 16.04 7.63
C LYS A 121 -11.19 16.12 6.09
N PRO A 122 -10.00 15.89 5.51
CA PRO A 122 -9.83 15.77 4.06
C PRO A 122 -10.67 14.62 3.50
N HIS A 123 -11.40 14.87 2.41
CA HIS A 123 -12.37 13.92 1.84
C HIS A 123 -12.13 13.61 0.36
N THR A 124 -11.39 14.47 -0.36
CA THR A 124 -11.17 14.35 -1.81
C THR A 124 -9.66 14.35 -2.16
N VAL A 125 -9.34 14.21 -3.45
CA VAL A 125 -7.96 14.29 -3.96
C VAL A 125 -7.52 15.78 -3.98
N PRO A 126 -6.27 16.12 -3.62
CA PRO A 126 -5.83 17.52 -3.54
C PRO A 126 -5.78 18.25 -4.89
N CYS A 127 -5.49 17.54 -5.98
CA CYS A 127 -5.38 18.11 -7.31
C CYS A 127 -5.84 17.11 -8.37
N LYS A 128 -5.98 17.56 -9.62
CA LYS A 128 -6.32 16.66 -10.73
C LYS A 128 -5.09 15.79 -11.05
N VAL A 129 -5.18 14.50 -10.78
CA VAL A 129 -4.07 13.54 -11.02
C VAL A 129 -4.42 12.58 -12.15
N THR A 130 -3.40 12.21 -12.92
CA THR A 130 -3.51 11.26 -14.04
C THR A 130 -2.51 10.12 -13.91
N GLY A 131 -3.04 8.90 -13.92
CA GLY A 131 -2.31 7.65 -13.85
C GLY A 131 -2.46 6.89 -15.15
N LYS A 132 -1.40 6.19 -15.57
CA LYS A 132 -1.38 5.43 -16.83
C LYS A 132 -0.75 4.07 -16.60
N CYS A 133 -1.38 3.03 -17.13
CA CYS A 133 -0.79 1.69 -17.21
C CYS A 133 -1.21 1.04 -18.54
N GLY A 134 -0.24 0.71 -19.39
CA GLY A 134 -0.51 0.26 -20.75
C GLY A 134 -1.27 1.34 -21.55
N SER A 135 -2.36 0.93 -22.23
CA SER A 135 -3.24 1.85 -22.97
C SER A 135 -4.28 2.55 -22.09
N VAL A 136 -4.40 2.17 -20.81
CA VAL A 136 -5.42 2.70 -19.91
C VAL A 136 -4.89 3.94 -19.20
N THR A 137 -5.66 5.02 -19.27
CA THR A 137 -5.42 6.26 -18.52
C THR A 137 -6.61 6.54 -17.62
N VAL A 138 -6.34 6.86 -16.37
CA VAL A 138 -7.34 7.25 -15.37
C VAL A 138 -7.02 8.66 -14.93
N ARG A 139 -8.04 9.50 -14.85
CA ARG A 139 -7.96 10.86 -14.33
C ARG A 139 -8.90 10.98 -13.15
N MET A 140 -8.35 11.40 -12.01
CA MET A 140 -9.13 11.74 -10.83
C MET A 140 -9.27 13.26 -10.77
N VAL A 141 -10.47 13.73 -10.46
CA VAL A 141 -10.82 15.13 -10.34
C VAL A 141 -11.42 15.36 -8.95
N PRO A 142 -10.91 16.36 -8.20
CA PRO A 142 -11.46 16.71 -6.89
C PRO A 142 -12.96 17.03 -7.00
N ALA A 143 -13.74 16.59 -6.01
CA ALA A 143 -15.20 16.71 -6.00
C ALA A 143 -15.69 17.39 -4.70
N PRO A 144 -16.83 18.11 -4.75
CA PRO A 144 -17.44 18.68 -3.54
C PRO A 144 -17.84 17.60 -2.54
N ARG A 145 -17.93 18.00 -1.27
CA ARG A 145 -18.29 17.10 -0.17
C ARG A 145 -19.70 16.51 -0.39
N GLY A 146 -19.84 15.20 -0.26
CA GLY A 146 -21.10 14.49 -0.45
C GLY A 146 -21.42 14.10 -1.90
N ALA A 147 -20.49 14.33 -2.84
CA ALA A 147 -20.61 13.82 -4.21
C ALA A 147 -20.50 12.29 -4.28
N GLY A 148 -19.82 11.68 -3.31
CA GLY A 148 -19.47 10.27 -3.29
C GLY A 148 -18.42 9.90 -4.33
N ILE A 149 -18.13 8.60 -4.40
CA ILE A 149 -17.16 8.05 -5.35
C ILE A 149 -17.85 7.75 -6.69
N VAL A 150 -17.69 8.66 -7.64
CA VAL A 150 -18.20 8.51 -9.01
C VAL A 150 -17.13 7.83 -9.87
N ALA A 151 -17.12 6.50 -9.81
CA ALA A 151 -16.20 5.66 -10.56
C ALA A 151 -16.80 4.30 -10.91
N ALA A 152 -16.20 3.62 -11.88
CA ALA A 152 -16.49 2.22 -12.16
C ALA A 152 -16.20 1.34 -10.92
N ARG A 153 -16.82 0.16 -10.84
CA ARG A 153 -16.73 -0.76 -9.68
C ARG A 153 -15.31 -1.03 -9.19
N VAL A 154 -14.35 -1.15 -10.11
CA VAL A 154 -12.97 -1.52 -9.82
C VAL A 154 -12.18 -0.36 -9.17
N PRO A 155 -12.07 0.83 -9.80
CA PRO A 155 -11.47 2.00 -9.14
C PRO A 155 -12.22 2.42 -7.88
N LYS A 156 -13.55 2.27 -7.84
CA LYS A 156 -14.37 2.62 -6.68
C LYS A 156 -13.87 1.92 -5.41
N LYS A 157 -13.61 0.61 -5.49
CA LYS A 157 -13.04 -0.16 -4.37
C LYS A 157 -11.67 0.38 -3.97
N VAL A 158 -10.74 0.52 -4.93
CA VAL A 158 -9.39 1.05 -4.66
C VAL A 158 -9.43 2.41 -3.94
N LEU A 159 -10.34 3.29 -4.35
CA LEU A 159 -10.55 4.61 -3.76
C LEU A 159 -11.15 4.54 -2.34
N GLN A 160 -12.04 3.58 -2.08
CA GLN A 160 -12.56 3.32 -0.73
C GLN A 160 -11.44 2.86 0.21
N PHE A 161 -10.57 1.94 -0.23
CA PHE A 161 -9.40 1.53 0.55
C PHE A 161 -8.43 2.69 0.82
N ALA A 162 -8.37 3.68 -0.09
CA ALA A 162 -7.60 4.90 0.10
C ALA A 162 -8.20 5.88 1.10
N GLY A 163 -9.44 5.67 1.53
CA GLY A 163 -10.15 6.64 2.38
C GLY A 163 -10.55 7.92 1.66
N ILE A 164 -10.73 7.87 0.33
CA ILE A 164 -11.28 8.97 -0.46
C ILE A 164 -12.80 8.80 -0.49
N GLU A 165 -13.52 9.81 0.01
CA GLU A 165 -14.99 9.79 0.11
C GLU A 165 -15.62 10.35 -1.18
N ASP A 166 -15.06 11.43 -1.72
CA ASP A 166 -15.62 12.16 -2.85
C ASP A 166 -14.58 12.29 -3.98
N VAL A 167 -14.91 11.82 -5.18
CA VAL A 167 -14.04 12.00 -6.36
C VAL A 167 -14.81 11.76 -7.65
N PHE A 168 -14.55 12.60 -8.65
CA PHE A 168 -14.97 12.35 -10.03
C PHE A 168 -13.84 11.65 -10.77
N THR A 169 -14.18 10.59 -11.50
CA THR A 169 -13.20 9.86 -12.31
C THR A 169 -13.57 9.86 -13.77
N SER A 170 -12.56 9.87 -14.62
CA SER A 170 -12.71 9.57 -16.05
C SER A 170 -11.61 8.62 -16.48
N SER A 171 -11.95 7.71 -17.39
CA SER A 171 -11.02 6.71 -17.90
C SER A 171 -11.05 6.69 -19.42
N ARG A 172 -9.87 6.56 -20.05
CA ARG A 172 -9.73 6.41 -21.51
C ARG A 172 -8.85 5.19 -21.83
N GLY A 173 -9.05 4.63 -23.01
CA GLY A 173 -8.35 3.42 -23.49
C GLY A 173 -9.11 2.12 -23.17
N SER A 174 -8.41 0.98 -23.19
CA SER A 174 -9.02 -0.36 -23.04
C SER A 174 -9.22 -0.77 -21.58
N THR A 175 -10.27 -0.23 -20.95
CA THR A 175 -10.62 -0.47 -19.53
C THR A 175 -11.14 -1.88 -19.23
N LYS A 176 -11.45 -2.68 -20.27
CA LYS A 176 -11.81 -4.10 -20.13
C LYS A 176 -10.70 -4.92 -19.46
N THR A 177 -9.43 -4.53 -19.65
CA THR A 177 -8.28 -5.17 -19.01
C THR A 177 -8.12 -4.73 -17.55
N LEU A 178 -8.87 -5.39 -16.65
CA LEU A 178 -8.94 -5.01 -15.24
C LEU A 178 -7.56 -4.89 -14.55
N GLY A 179 -6.59 -5.71 -14.91
CA GLY A 179 -5.24 -5.63 -14.33
C GLY A 179 -4.54 -4.30 -14.61
N ASN A 180 -4.66 -3.76 -15.83
CA ASN A 180 -4.10 -2.46 -16.18
C ASN A 180 -4.93 -1.33 -15.57
N PHE A 181 -6.25 -1.51 -15.50
CA PHE A 181 -7.13 -0.49 -14.94
C PHE A 181 -6.91 -0.26 -13.44
N VAL A 182 -6.73 -1.34 -12.66
CA VAL A 182 -6.38 -1.24 -11.22
C VAL A 182 -5.02 -0.57 -11.06
N LYS A 183 -4.01 -0.99 -11.82
CA LYS A 183 -2.67 -0.38 -11.78
C LYS A 183 -2.68 1.09 -12.15
N ALA A 184 -3.42 1.49 -13.19
CA ALA A 184 -3.55 2.89 -13.57
C ALA A 184 -4.22 3.73 -12.47
N THR A 185 -5.18 3.15 -11.75
CA THR A 185 -5.83 3.81 -10.60
C THR A 185 -4.86 3.95 -9.44
N PHE A 186 -4.09 2.91 -9.12
CA PHE A 186 -3.06 2.96 -8.08
C PHE A 186 -1.96 3.98 -8.39
N GLU A 187 -1.55 4.06 -9.67
CA GLU A 187 -0.60 5.06 -10.16
C GLU A 187 -1.10 6.51 -10.00
N CYS A 188 -2.40 6.76 -10.15
CA CYS A 188 -2.97 8.08 -9.82
C CYS A 188 -2.72 8.44 -8.35
N LEU A 189 -2.95 7.49 -7.44
CA LEU A 189 -2.82 7.71 -6.00
C LEU A 189 -1.37 7.96 -5.61
N LEU A 190 -0.43 7.22 -6.21
CA LEU A 190 1.01 7.41 -6.00
C LEU A 190 1.46 8.83 -6.34
N LYS A 191 0.95 9.39 -7.45
CA LYS A 191 1.32 10.74 -7.91
C LYS A 191 0.78 11.87 -7.05
N THR A 192 -0.11 11.61 -6.10
CA THR A 192 -0.70 12.65 -5.24
C THR A 192 0.33 13.39 -4.39
N TYR A 193 1.33 12.68 -3.86
CA TYR A 193 2.47 13.28 -3.14
C TYR A 193 3.55 13.81 -4.08
N GLY A 194 3.68 13.26 -5.29
CA GLY A 194 4.67 13.71 -6.28
C GLY A 194 4.38 15.09 -6.87
N PHE A 195 3.15 15.61 -6.70
CA PHE A 195 2.78 16.93 -7.20
C PHE A 195 3.08 18.03 -6.16
N LEU A 196 4.00 18.93 -6.49
CA LEU A 196 4.38 20.05 -5.62
C LEU A 196 3.28 21.13 -5.62
N THR A 197 2.75 21.41 -4.44
CA THR A 197 1.74 22.45 -4.20
C THR A 197 2.30 23.56 -3.30
N PRO A 198 1.74 24.78 -3.33
CA PRO A 198 2.20 25.87 -2.45
C PRO A 198 2.24 25.54 -0.95
N ASP A 199 1.36 24.65 -0.47
CA ASP A 199 1.39 24.18 0.93
C ASP A 199 2.74 23.54 1.34
N PHE A 200 3.54 23.06 0.38
CA PHE A 200 4.83 22.39 0.60
C PHE A 200 6.05 23.25 0.25
N TRP A 201 5.88 24.55 -0.02
CA TRP A 201 7.01 25.44 -0.34
C TRP A 201 7.85 25.84 0.87
N ARG A 202 7.31 25.67 2.09
CA ARG A 202 8.07 25.95 3.31
C ARG A 202 9.23 24.98 3.42
N GLU A 203 10.41 25.52 3.75
CA GLU A 203 11.60 24.71 3.98
C GLU A 203 11.33 23.66 5.06
N THR A 204 11.65 22.41 4.74
CA THR A 204 11.50 21.30 5.67
C THR A 204 12.80 21.11 6.43
N ARG A 205 12.70 20.83 7.74
CA ARG A 205 13.86 20.47 8.55
C ARG A 205 14.17 18.99 8.37
N PHE A 206 15.37 18.67 7.94
CA PHE A 206 15.80 17.28 7.80
C PHE A 206 16.08 16.68 9.18
N THR A 207 15.26 15.70 9.57
CA THR A 207 15.49 14.88 10.77
C THR A 207 16.44 13.74 10.44
N ARG A 208 17.13 13.23 11.47
CA ARG A 208 17.94 12.02 11.34
C ARG A 208 17.05 10.84 10.99
N SER A 209 17.55 9.94 10.14
CA SER A 209 16.81 8.72 9.81
C SER A 209 16.74 7.77 11.02
N PRO A 210 15.69 6.94 11.14
CA PRO A 210 15.60 5.93 12.20
C PRO A 210 16.81 4.99 12.25
N PHE A 211 17.45 4.72 11.11
CA PHE A 211 18.67 3.91 11.07
C PHE A 211 19.87 4.61 11.69
N GLN A 212 19.97 5.93 11.57
CA GLN A 212 21.04 6.71 12.20
C GLN A 212 20.79 6.85 13.70
N GLU A 213 19.57 7.20 14.10
CA GLU A 213 19.19 7.39 15.50
C GLU A 213 19.38 6.13 16.35
N TYR A 214 18.99 4.97 15.82
CA TYR A 214 19.07 3.69 16.53
C TYR A 214 20.26 2.83 16.10
N THR A 215 21.36 3.46 15.66
CA THR A 215 22.57 2.74 15.21
C THR A 215 23.12 1.80 16.29
N ASP A 216 23.16 2.25 17.55
CA ASP A 216 23.70 1.47 18.67
C ASP A 216 22.90 0.19 18.91
N LEU A 217 21.57 0.27 18.79
CA LEU A 217 20.68 -0.88 18.93
C LEU A 217 20.86 -1.86 17.75
N LEU A 218 21.05 -1.34 16.54
CA LEU A 218 21.28 -2.16 15.34
C LEU A 218 22.68 -2.80 15.31
N GLY A 219 23.65 -2.22 16.03
CA GLY A 219 24.99 -2.77 16.19
C GLY A 219 25.02 -4.02 17.07
N LYS A 220 24.02 -4.23 17.94
CA LYS A 220 23.92 -5.45 18.76
C LYS A 220 23.64 -6.68 17.88
N PRO A 221 24.30 -7.83 18.13
CA PRO A 221 24.08 -9.05 17.37
C PRO A 221 22.64 -9.55 17.57
N SER A 222 22.04 -10.08 16.49
CA SER A 222 20.61 -10.41 16.52
C SER A 222 20.26 -11.56 17.47
N LYS A 223 21.21 -12.42 17.82
CA LYS A 223 21.00 -13.52 18.79
C LYS A 223 20.70 -13.00 20.19
N THR A 224 21.36 -11.92 20.62
CA THR A 224 21.22 -11.38 21.97
C THR A 224 19.83 -10.74 22.17
N LEU A 225 19.33 -10.01 21.16
CA LEU A 225 17.99 -9.43 21.19
C LEU A 225 16.88 -10.49 21.26
N VAL A 226 17.08 -11.64 20.63
CA VAL A 226 16.11 -12.74 20.65
C VAL A 226 16.05 -13.42 22.03
N LEU A 227 17.19 -13.52 22.74
CA LEU A 227 17.24 -14.10 24.09
C LEU A 227 16.61 -13.15 25.13
N GLU A 228 16.91 -11.85 25.09
CA GLU A 228 16.30 -10.85 25.98
C GLU A 228 14.76 -10.78 25.83
N ASP A 229 14.24 -10.97 24.61
CA ASP A 229 12.79 -11.00 24.34
C ASP A 229 12.09 -12.28 24.82
N VAL A 230 12.82 -13.39 25.00
CA VAL A 230 12.27 -14.63 25.56
C VAL A 230 12.15 -14.49 27.07
N GLU A 231 13.20 -14.01 27.74
CA GLU A 231 13.23 -13.80 29.19
C GLU A 231 12.17 -12.78 29.69
N ARG A 232 11.80 -11.79 28.87
CA ARG A 232 10.76 -10.81 29.21
C ARG A 232 9.32 -11.31 29.11
N VAL A 233 9.07 -12.42 28.41
CA VAL A 233 7.73 -12.99 28.23
C VAL A 233 7.45 -14.07 29.27
N ASP A 234 8.50 -14.63 29.87
CA ASP A 234 8.43 -15.68 30.89
C ASP A 234 8.30 -15.13 32.33
N ILE A 235 7.96 -13.84 32.50
CA ILE A 235 7.68 -13.18 33.79
C ILE A 235 6.25 -12.64 33.81
#